data_AF-A0A5N4DI67-F1
#
_entry.id   AF-A0A5N4DI67-F1
#
_cell.length_a   1.000
_cell.length_b   1.000
_cell.length_c   1.000
_cell.angle_alpha   90.00
_cell.angle_beta   90.00
_cell.angle_gamma   90.00
#
_symmetry.space_group_name_H-M   'P 1'
#
loop_
_entity.id
_entity.type
_entity.pdbx_description
1 polymer ?
#
loop_
_entity_poly.entity_id
_entity_poly.type
_entity_poly.pdbx_seq_one_letter_code
_entity_poly.pdbx_strand_id
1 'polypeptide(L)'
;MNHKYILFLGDCRFVSATFRLFKLPMTGPTERCQVTYNGGITGHEKGLVFDANFTFKKGETVEVDEETAAILKNSRFAQDFLIRPIGEKLPTRGGCTALQAKDIITDPFQLAEESDHMKSRCPPDAAGGCCDTKKCCKNYN
;
A
#
# COMPACT_ATOMS: atom_id res chain seq x y z
N MET A 1 18.43 22.15 -5.89
CA MET A 1 18.11 22.25 -7.33
C MET A 1 19.02 23.30 -7.96
N ASN A 2 19.53 23.08 -9.17
CA ASN A 2 20.40 24.04 -9.86
C ASN A 2 19.57 25.25 -10.36
N HIS A 3 19.95 26.48 -9.97
CA HIS A 3 19.18 27.72 -10.24
C HIS A 3 18.87 27.97 -11.73
N LYS A 4 19.74 27.50 -12.64
CA LYS A 4 19.54 27.63 -14.09
C LYS A 4 18.29 26.91 -14.61
N TYR A 5 17.85 25.83 -13.95
CA TYR A 5 16.70 25.03 -14.39
C TYR A 5 15.38 25.53 -13.81
N ILE A 6 15.41 26.24 -12.67
CA ILE A 6 14.19 26.76 -12.02
C ILE A 6 13.48 27.76 -12.94
N LEU A 7 14.23 28.61 -13.66
CA LEU A 7 13.67 29.59 -14.59
C LEU A 7 12.93 28.97 -15.79
N PHE A 8 13.34 27.76 -16.20
CA PHE A 8 12.75 27.05 -17.34
C PHE A 8 11.54 26.22 -16.93
N LEU A 9 11.52 25.73 -15.68
CA LEU A 9 10.49 24.84 -15.18
C LEU A 9 9.21 25.58 -14.72
N GLY A 10 9.28 26.88 -14.45
CA GLY A 10 8.10 27.65 -14.02
C GLY A 10 7.41 26.99 -12.82
N ASP A 11 6.10 26.75 -12.94
CA ASP A 11 5.25 26.15 -11.90
C ASP A 11 5.17 24.61 -11.97
N CYS A 12 6.08 23.94 -12.69
CA CYS A 12 6.10 22.48 -12.74
C CYS A 12 6.37 21.86 -11.36
N ARG A 13 5.47 20.97 -10.93
CA ARG A 13 5.63 20.13 -9.74
C ARG A 13 6.11 18.73 -10.15
N PHE A 14 6.94 18.12 -9.32
CA PHE A 14 7.49 16.77 -9.55
C PHE A 14 7.20 15.88 -8.34
N VAL A 15 6.82 14.63 -8.62
CA VAL A 15 6.62 13.58 -7.61
C VAL A 15 7.33 12.31 -8.04
N SER A 16 7.83 11.54 -7.07
CA SER A 16 8.32 10.19 -7.31
C SER A 16 7.26 9.21 -6.84
N ALA A 17 6.78 8.36 -7.74
CA ALA A 17 5.71 7.40 -7.46
C ALA A 17 6.16 5.98 -7.78
N THR A 18 5.71 5.02 -6.98
CA THR A 18 5.91 3.58 -7.23
C THR A 18 4.61 2.97 -7.69
N PHE A 19 4.56 2.53 -8.94
CA PHE A 19 3.39 1.85 -9.51
C PHE A 19 3.53 0.33 -9.46
N ARG A 20 2.40 -0.35 -9.30
CA ARG A 20 2.29 -1.81 -9.42
C ARG A 20 1.41 -2.12 -10.61
N LEU A 21 1.99 -2.64 -11.68
CA LEU A 21 1.28 -2.99 -12.91
C LEU A 21 1.10 -4.51 -12.97
N PHE A 22 -0.15 -4.96 -13.07
CA PHE A 22 -0.48 -6.38 -13.12
C PHE A 22 -0.91 -6.76 -14.53
N LYS A 23 -0.40 -7.89 -15.02
CA LYS A 23 -0.88 -8.51 -16.25
C LYS A 23 -2.03 -9.43 -15.93
N LEU A 24 -3.20 -9.16 -16.48
CA LEU A 24 -4.42 -9.95 -16.28
C LEU A 24 -4.84 -10.66 -17.58
N PRO A 25 -5.50 -11.83 -17.49
CA PRO A 25 -6.17 -12.42 -18.65
C PRO A 25 -7.34 -11.52 -19.08
N MET A 26 -7.69 -11.53 -20.37
CA MET A 26 -8.77 -10.69 -20.93
C MET A 26 -10.16 -11.03 -20.35
N THR A 27 -10.33 -12.22 -19.76
CA THR A 27 -11.55 -12.62 -19.06
C THR A 27 -11.40 -12.30 -17.56
N GLY A 28 -11.87 -11.12 -17.15
CA GLY A 28 -11.89 -10.68 -15.76
C GLY A 28 -13.14 -11.13 -15.00
N PRO A 29 -13.11 -11.21 -13.65
CA PRO A 29 -14.32 -11.25 -12.85
C PRO A 29 -15.18 -10.00 -13.16
N THR A 30 -16.47 -10.22 -13.42
CA THR A 30 -17.44 -9.19 -13.81
C THR A 30 -18.16 -8.55 -12.62
N GLU A 31 -17.78 -8.94 -11.40
CA GLU A 31 -18.54 -8.66 -10.18
C GLU A 31 -17.60 -8.31 -9.02
N ARG A 32 -18.05 -7.36 -8.19
CA ARG A 32 -17.42 -7.03 -6.91
C ARG A 32 -17.30 -8.25 -6.03
N CYS A 33 -16.24 -8.28 -5.24
CA CYS A 33 -15.94 -9.40 -4.37
C CYS A 33 -15.67 -8.92 -2.94
N GLN A 34 -16.00 -9.76 -1.97
CA GLN A 34 -15.44 -9.69 -0.63
C GLN A 34 -14.14 -10.48 -0.59
N VAL A 35 -13.09 -9.88 -0.03
CA VAL A 35 -11.80 -10.54 0.14
C VAL A 35 -11.39 -10.53 1.61
N THR A 36 -10.81 -11.64 2.06
CA THR A 36 -10.23 -11.76 3.41
C THR A 36 -8.78 -12.19 3.29
N TYR A 37 -7.86 -11.42 3.87
CA TYR A 37 -6.44 -11.75 3.87
C TYR A 37 -6.11 -12.79 4.96
N ASN A 38 -5.42 -13.86 4.60
CA ASN A 38 -5.11 -14.98 5.48
C ASN A 38 -3.79 -14.80 6.25
N GLY A 39 -2.94 -13.85 5.85
CA GLY A 39 -1.65 -13.62 6.51
C GLY A 39 -0.56 -14.61 6.16
N GLY A 40 -0.61 -15.24 4.97
CA GLY A 40 0.37 -16.24 4.55
C GLY A 40 1.63 -15.66 3.89
N ILE A 41 1.67 -14.35 3.62
CA ILE A 41 2.85 -13.69 3.04
C ILE A 41 3.88 -13.40 4.15
N THR A 42 5.07 -13.99 4.02
CA THR A 42 6.19 -13.77 4.94
C THR A 42 6.55 -12.29 5.07
N GLY A 43 6.67 -11.81 6.31
CA GLY A 43 6.93 -10.40 6.64
C GLY A 43 5.69 -9.50 6.64
N HIS A 44 4.53 -10.04 6.25
CA HIS A 44 3.26 -9.32 6.16
C HIS A 44 2.11 -10.10 6.83
N GLU A 45 2.40 -10.88 7.87
CA GLU A 45 1.44 -11.83 8.46
C GLU A 45 0.24 -11.12 9.11
N LYS A 46 0.44 -9.91 9.65
CA LYS A 46 -0.62 -9.13 10.32
C LYS A 46 -1.45 -8.31 9.34
N GLY A 47 -0.87 -7.92 8.21
CA GLY A 47 -1.55 -7.13 7.20
C GLY A 47 -0.64 -6.78 6.03
N LEU A 48 -1.27 -6.52 4.88
CA LEU A 48 -0.63 -6.20 3.61
C LEU A 48 -1.05 -4.80 3.16
N VAL A 49 -0.07 -3.89 3.04
CA VAL A 49 -0.26 -2.62 2.34
C VAL A 49 -0.12 -2.90 0.84
N PHE A 50 -1.27 -2.98 0.17
CA PHE A 50 -1.34 -3.39 -1.24
C PHE A 50 -1.08 -2.20 -2.17
N ASP A 51 -1.72 -1.06 -1.91
CA ASP A 51 -1.49 0.22 -2.57
C ASP A 51 -1.94 1.36 -1.64
N ALA A 52 -2.11 2.56 -2.19
CA ALA A 52 -2.58 3.73 -1.43
C ALA A 52 -4.01 3.60 -0.90
N ASN A 53 -4.85 2.77 -1.53
CA ASN A 53 -6.29 2.64 -1.25
C ASN A 53 -6.59 1.42 -0.35
N PHE A 54 -5.79 0.36 -0.52
CA PHE A 54 -6.02 -0.94 0.11
C PHE A 54 -4.90 -1.34 1.06
N THR A 55 -5.27 -1.44 2.33
CA THR A 55 -4.51 -2.18 3.34
C THR A 55 -5.41 -3.29 3.85
N PHE A 56 -4.99 -4.54 3.66
CA PHE A 56 -5.75 -5.72 4.09
C PHE A 56 -5.18 -6.22 5.42
N LYS A 57 -5.97 -6.19 6.49
CA LYS A 57 -5.59 -6.79 7.77
C LYS A 57 -5.99 -8.26 7.79
N LYS A 58 -5.19 -9.08 8.47
CA LYS A 58 -5.48 -10.52 8.57
C LYS A 58 -6.86 -10.75 9.20
N GLY A 59 -7.69 -11.56 8.54
CA GLY A 59 -9.03 -11.93 9.01
C GLY A 59 -10.10 -10.86 8.82
N GLU A 60 -9.76 -9.67 8.33
CA GLU A 60 -10.74 -8.63 8.02
C GLU A 60 -11.30 -8.84 6.60
N THR A 61 -12.63 -8.82 6.47
CA THR A 61 -13.30 -8.89 5.17
C THR A 61 -13.47 -7.49 4.61
N VAL A 62 -12.96 -7.28 3.40
CA VAL A 62 -13.02 -6.00 2.69
C VAL A 62 -13.71 -6.22 1.34
N GLU A 63 -14.65 -5.36 0.98
CA GLU A 63 -15.21 -5.35 -0.38
C GLU A 63 -14.25 -4.62 -1.33
N VAL A 64 -14.00 -5.22 -2.49
CA VAL A 64 -13.12 -4.70 -3.54
C VAL A 64 -13.83 -4.73 -4.88
N ASP A 65 -13.39 -3.84 -5.77
CA ASP A 65 -13.86 -3.78 -7.15
C ASP A 65 -13.40 -4.99 -7.98
N GLU A 66 -13.94 -5.06 -9.19
CA GLU A 66 -13.70 -6.13 -10.16
C GLU A 66 -12.21 -6.23 -10.51
N GLU A 67 -11.54 -5.09 -10.70
CA GLU A 67 -10.12 -5.03 -11.08
C GLU A 67 -9.23 -5.56 -9.96
N THR A 68 -9.40 -5.09 -8.73
CA THR A 68 -8.64 -5.54 -7.57
C THR A 68 -8.90 -7.02 -7.30
N ALA A 69 -10.17 -7.47 -7.41
CA ALA A 69 -10.52 -8.88 -7.30
C ALA A 69 -9.78 -9.73 -8.38
N ALA A 70 -9.74 -9.24 -9.62
CA ALA A 70 -9.01 -9.88 -10.71
C ALA A 70 -7.51 -10.00 -10.41
N ILE A 71 -6.90 -8.93 -9.89
CA ILE A 71 -5.49 -8.91 -9.52
C ILE A 71 -5.18 -9.90 -8.41
N LEU A 72 -5.95 -9.89 -7.33
CA LEU A 72 -5.74 -10.80 -6.20
C LEU A 72 -5.89 -12.26 -6.66
N LYS A 73 -6.91 -12.55 -7.47
CA LYS A 73 -7.19 -13.91 -7.97
C LYS A 73 -6.17 -14.44 -8.97
N ASN A 74 -5.62 -13.59 -9.84
CA ASN A 74 -4.78 -14.02 -10.96
C ASN A 74 -3.27 -13.76 -10.76
N SER A 75 -2.86 -13.38 -9.55
CA SER A 75 -1.46 -13.15 -9.22
C SER A 75 -0.98 -14.10 -8.12
N ARG A 76 0.28 -13.94 -7.69
CA ARG A 76 0.86 -14.71 -6.57
C ARG A 76 0.06 -14.59 -5.26
N PHE A 77 -0.79 -13.57 -5.13
CA PHE A 77 -1.58 -13.33 -3.92
C PHE A 77 -2.77 -14.28 -3.78
N ALA A 78 -3.14 -15.03 -4.81
CA ALA A 78 -4.35 -15.84 -4.82
C ALA A 78 -4.45 -16.85 -3.66
N GLN A 79 -3.31 -17.38 -3.21
CA GLN A 79 -3.26 -18.36 -2.11
C GLN A 79 -3.44 -17.72 -0.73
N ASP A 80 -3.18 -16.43 -0.61
CA ASP A 80 -3.22 -15.68 0.65
C ASP A 80 -4.55 -14.94 0.88
N PHE A 81 -5.47 -15.02 -0.08
CA PHE A 81 -6.76 -14.33 -0.03
C PHE A 81 -7.91 -15.31 -0.24
N LEU A 82 -8.90 -15.25 0.66
CA LEU A 82 -10.21 -15.84 0.43
C LEU A 82 -11.07 -14.84 -0.34
N ILE A 83 -11.47 -15.16 -1.56
CA ILE A 83 -12.26 -14.29 -2.44
C ILE A 83 -13.67 -14.87 -2.58
N ARG A 84 -14.69 -14.05 -2.30
CA ARG A 84 -16.11 -14.42 -2.38
C ARG A 84 -16.86 -13.43 -3.28
N PRO A 85 -17.54 -13.87 -4.34
CA PRO A 85 -18.38 -13.00 -5.15
C PRO A 85 -19.52 -12.40 -4.32
N ILE A 86 -19.93 -11.18 -4.66
CA ILE A 86 -21.08 -10.52 -4.04
C ILE A 86 -22.29 -10.76 -4.96
N GLY A 87 -22.92 -11.94 -4.85
CA GLY A 87 -24.01 -12.34 -5.77
C GLY A 87 -24.92 -13.48 -5.28
N GLU A 88 -25.82 -13.17 -4.33
CA GLU A 88 -27.24 -13.57 -4.20
C GLU A 88 -27.74 -13.13 -2.81
N LYS A 89 -28.88 -12.43 -2.74
CA LYS A 89 -29.55 -12.10 -1.47
C LYS A 89 -29.95 -13.41 -0.76
N LEU A 90 -29.27 -13.77 0.32
CA LEU A 90 -29.88 -14.59 1.37
C LEU A 90 -30.51 -13.62 2.40
N PRO A 91 -31.77 -13.82 2.85
CA PRO A 91 -32.33 -13.00 3.90
C PRO A 91 -31.63 -13.35 5.21
N THR A 92 -31.08 -12.36 5.91
CA THR A 92 -31.41 -12.03 7.31
C THR A 92 -30.27 -11.28 8.00
N ARG A 93 -30.57 -10.01 8.31
CA ARG A 93 -30.24 -9.26 9.53
C ARG A 93 -28.78 -9.24 10.01
N GLY A 94 -28.09 -8.14 9.69
CA GLY A 94 -26.93 -7.70 10.48
C GLY A 94 -25.98 -6.78 9.74
N GLY A 95 -26.36 -5.51 9.54
CA GLY A 95 -25.44 -4.38 9.36
C GLY A 95 -24.32 -4.53 8.34
N CYS A 96 -24.61 -4.78 7.07
CA CYS A 96 -23.64 -4.50 6.02
C CYS A 96 -23.61 -2.99 5.81
N THR A 97 -22.57 -2.32 6.31
CA THR A 97 -22.21 -0.98 5.86
C THR A 97 -22.05 -1.03 4.35
N ALA A 98 -22.99 -0.42 3.62
CA ALA A 98 -22.82 -0.13 2.20
C ALA A 98 -21.42 0.45 2.00
N LEU A 99 -20.70 -0.01 0.98
CA LEU A 99 -19.48 0.63 0.51
C LEU A 99 -19.68 2.14 0.53
N GLN A 100 -19.16 2.80 1.55
CA GLN A 100 -18.82 4.20 1.36
C GLN A 100 -17.77 4.14 0.27
N ALA A 101 -18.03 4.85 -0.83
CA ALA A 101 -17.04 5.05 -1.88
C ALA A 101 -15.80 5.56 -1.16
N LYS A 102 -14.85 4.65 -0.95
CA LYS A 102 -13.60 4.98 -0.29
C LYS A 102 -12.93 5.91 -1.29
N ASP A 103 -12.70 7.16 -0.91
CA ASP A 103 -12.08 8.13 -1.80
C ASP A 103 -10.77 7.52 -2.33
N ILE A 104 -10.80 7.07 -3.58
CA ILE A 104 -9.67 6.46 -4.24
C ILE A 104 -8.68 7.59 -4.46
N ILE A 105 -7.50 7.48 -3.89
CA ILE A 105 -6.46 8.49 -4.01
C ILE A 105 -6.02 8.50 -5.47
N THR A 106 -6.33 9.60 -6.16
CA THR A 106 -6.11 9.77 -7.60
C THR A 106 -5.07 10.84 -7.90
N ASP A 107 -4.81 11.77 -6.97
CA ASP A 107 -3.80 12.82 -7.16
C ASP A 107 -2.46 12.42 -6.49
N PRO A 108 -1.41 12.12 -7.27
CA PRO A 108 -0.11 11.72 -6.73
C PRO A 108 0.60 12.87 -5.98
N PHE A 109 0.23 14.13 -6.20
CA PHE A 109 0.77 15.26 -5.42
C PHE A 109 0.16 15.31 -4.02
N GLN A 110 -1.16 15.13 -3.90
CA GLN A 110 -1.83 15.05 -2.60
C GLN A 110 -1.34 13.84 -1.79
N LEU A 111 -1.18 12.69 -2.45
CA LEU A 111 -0.64 11.49 -1.79
C LEU A 111 0.78 11.71 -1.26
N ALA A 112 1.62 12.43 -2.00
CA ALA A 112 2.98 12.75 -1.57
C ALA A 112 2.96 13.66 -0.33
N GLU A 113 2.09 14.68 -0.32
CA GLU A 113 1.91 15.60 0.82
C GLU A 113 1.44 14.84 2.08
N GLU A 114 0.42 13.99 1.99
CA GLU A 114 -0.08 13.17 3.11
C GLU A 114 1.01 12.26 3.70
N SER A 115 1.85 11.68 2.84
CA SER A 115 2.92 10.78 3.25
C SER A 115 4.00 11.47 4.07
N ASP A 116 4.27 12.75 3.80
CA ASP A 116 5.23 13.55 4.56
C ASP A 116 4.65 14.00 5.91
N HIS A 117 3.33 14.21 6.00
CA HIS A 117 2.66 14.52 7.27
C HIS A 117 2.62 13.32 8.25
N MET A 118 2.63 12.07 7.75
CA MET A 118 2.74 10.88 8.60
C MET A 118 4.16 10.65 9.18
N LYS A 119 5.19 11.36 8.71
CA LYS A 119 6.54 11.30 9.31
C LYS A 119 6.61 12.14 10.59
N SER A 120 6.08 11.61 11.68
CA SER A 120 6.54 11.98 13.03
C SER A 120 6.19 10.93 14.10
N ARG A 121 6.66 9.69 13.94
CA ARG A 121 6.94 8.81 15.09
C ARG A 121 8.21 8.02 14.83
N CYS A 122 9.34 8.73 14.81
CA CYS A 122 10.55 8.08 15.33
C CYS A 122 10.25 7.72 16.79
N PRO A 123 10.51 6.48 17.24
CA PRO A 123 10.60 6.25 18.67
C PRO A 123 11.73 7.15 19.21
N PRO A 124 11.55 7.85 20.35
CA PRO A 124 12.71 8.38 21.03
C PRO A 124 13.46 7.15 21.51
N ASP A 125 14.64 6.88 20.96
CA ASP A 125 15.79 6.58 21.81
C ASP A 125 17.09 6.39 21.03
N ALA A 126 18.15 6.72 21.75
CA ALA A 126 19.57 6.51 21.49
C ALA A 126 20.22 7.49 20.49
N ALA A 127 20.90 8.48 21.08
CA ALA A 127 22.02 9.18 20.48
C ALA A 127 22.99 8.18 19.82
N GLY A 128 22.99 8.14 18.50
CA GLY A 128 23.93 7.36 17.69
C GLY A 128 24.47 8.26 16.59
N GLY A 129 25.38 9.18 16.97
CA GLY A 129 26.05 10.08 16.03
C GLY A 129 26.74 9.30 14.92
N CYS A 130 26.48 9.69 13.67
CA CYS A 130 27.24 9.21 12.54
C CYS A 130 28.65 9.82 12.59
N CYS A 131 29.62 8.92 12.67
CA CYS A 131 30.85 9.04 11.89
C CYS A 131 31.85 10.11 12.36
N ASP A 132 32.30 10.03 13.62
CA ASP A 132 33.53 10.68 14.08
C ASP A 132 34.72 9.72 14.12
N THR A 133 35.79 10.16 13.46
CA THR A 133 37.10 9.52 13.29
C THR A 133 37.68 8.95 14.60
N LYS A 134 37.97 7.65 14.64
CA LYS A 134 38.87 7.08 15.64
C LYS A 134 40.14 6.52 15.00
N LYS A 135 41.24 7.21 15.29
CA LYS A 135 42.63 6.82 15.01
C LYS A 135 42.93 5.46 15.64
N CYS A 136 43.63 4.62 14.88
CA CYS A 136 44.09 3.30 15.28
C CYS A 136 45.17 3.42 16.36
N CYS A 137 45.01 2.74 17.50
CA CYS A 137 46.09 2.44 18.44
C CYS A 137 46.35 0.94 18.38
N LYS A 138 47.51 0.52 17.88
CA LYS A 138 48.03 -0.84 18.04
C LYS A 138 49.13 -0.79 19.09
N ASN A 139 48.92 -1.50 20.21
CA ASN A 139 49.98 -1.86 21.13
C ASN A 139 50.61 -3.20 20.69
N TYR A 140 51.93 -3.26 20.84
CA TYR A 140 52.79 -4.40 20.53
C TYR A 140 52.56 -5.58 21.47
N ASN A 141 52.78 -6.79 20.95
CA ASN A 141 53.50 -7.87 21.62
C ASN A 141 54.61 -8.35 20.68
#